data_AF-A0A1X0R0C1-F1
#
_entry.id   AF-A0A1X0R0C1-F1
#
_cell.length_a   1.000
_cell.length_b   1.000
_cell.length_c   1.000
_cell.angle_alpha   90.00
_cell.angle_beta   90.00
_cell.angle_gamma   90.00
#
_symmetry.space_group_name_H-M   'P 1'
#
loop_
_entity.id
_entity.type
_entity.pdbx_description
1 polymer ?
#
loop_
_entity_poly.entity_id
_entity_poly.type
_entity_poly.pdbx_seq_one_letter_code
_entity_poly.pdbx_strand_id
1 'polypeptide(L)'
;VYLIDESKASRCCPTCHNESLRTLRRVPNPRPYQCERYSTVVYHGHLRCTNLYCRPVMAAPDRYRLWNRDVATCLNYMHILRGLRRNGMVPHRFRR
;
A
#
# COMPACT_ATOMS: atom_id res chain seq x y z
N VAL A 1 -9.69 13.15 -20.92
CA VAL A 1 -8.60 12.88 -19.95
C VAL A 1 -9.22 12.38 -18.66
N TYR A 2 -8.82 11.21 -18.14
CA TYR A 2 -9.34 10.69 -16.87
C TYR A 2 -8.50 11.23 -15.71
N LEU A 3 -9.15 11.87 -14.73
CA LEU A 3 -8.48 12.34 -13.52
C LEU A 3 -8.39 11.19 -12.50
N ILE A 4 -7.16 10.73 -12.25
CA ILE A 4 -6.86 9.69 -11.27
C ILE A 4 -6.17 10.33 -10.06
N ASP A 5 -6.55 9.91 -8.86
CA ASP A 5 -5.82 10.23 -7.64
C ASP A 5 -4.71 9.19 -7.41
N GLU A 6 -3.49 9.55 -7.80
CA GLU A 6 -2.31 8.70 -7.65
C GLU A 6 -1.99 8.40 -6.18
N SER A 7 -2.30 9.34 -5.28
CA SER A 7 -2.07 9.16 -3.85
C SER A 7 -2.91 8.02 -3.30
N LYS A 8 -4.17 7.91 -3.75
CA LYS A 8 -5.08 6.80 -3.43
C LYS A 8 -4.59 5.48 -4.03
N ALA A 9 -3.95 5.48 -5.20
CA ALA A 9 -3.34 4.27 -5.77
C ALA A 9 -2.22 3.69 -4.88
N SER A 10 -1.55 4.49 -4.06
CA SER A 10 -0.56 4.00 -3.08
C SER A 10 -1.14 3.67 -1.70
N ARG A 11 -2.36 4.14 -1.38
CA ARG A 11 -3.02 3.97 -0.08
C ARG A 11 -4.11 2.89 -0.07
N CYS A 12 -4.65 2.54 -1.23
CA CYS A 12 -5.64 1.49 -1.39
C CYS A 12 -5.00 0.10 -1.33
N CYS A 13 -5.55 -0.78 -0.49
CA CYS A 13 -5.13 -2.17 -0.45
C CYS A 13 -5.68 -2.92 -1.68
N PRO A 14 -4.84 -3.65 -2.44
CA PRO A 14 -5.30 -4.41 -3.60
C PRO A 14 -6.27 -5.56 -3.25
N THR A 15 -6.29 -6.03 -2.00
CA THR A 15 -7.15 -7.14 -1.57
C THR A 15 -8.49 -6.67 -1.01
N CYS A 16 -8.50 -5.82 0.01
CA CYS A 16 -9.76 -5.35 0.61
C CYS A 16 -10.29 -4.08 -0.05
N HIS A 17 -9.59 -3.53 -1.04
CA HIS A 17 -10.15 -2.51 -1.91
C HIS A 17 -10.48 -1.18 -1.22
N ASN A 18 -10.00 -0.99 0.01
CA ASN A 18 -10.19 0.18 0.87
C ASN A 18 -8.85 0.92 1.07
N GLU A 19 -8.91 2.23 1.34
CA GLU A 19 -7.79 3.09 1.73
C GLU A 19 -7.25 2.72 3.13
N SER A 20 -6.61 1.56 3.21
CA SER A 20 -6.21 0.91 4.46
C SER A 20 -4.71 0.67 4.55
N LEU A 21 -3.94 0.99 3.51
CA LEU A 21 -2.49 0.89 3.57
C LEU A 21 -1.90 2.08 4.33
N ARG A 22 -1.11 1.77 5.34
CA ARG A 22 -0.37 2.75 6.15
C ARG A 22 1.11 2.41 6.12
N THR A 23 1.96 3.44 6.12
CA THR A 23 3.41 3.26 6.19
C THR A 23 3.79 2.43 7.41
N LEU A 24 4.59 1.40 7.19
CA LEU A 24 5.12 0.58 8.27
C LEU A 24 6.07 1.42 9.15
N ARG A 25 6.10 1.11 10.45
CA ARG A 25 6.93 1.82 11.41
C ARG A 25 8.40 1.43 11.24
N ARG A 26 9.26 2.35 11.69
CA ARG A 26 10.72 2.40 11.60
C ARG A 26 11.41 1.02 11.59
N VAL A 27 12.32 0.83 10.64
CA VAL A 27 13.19 -0.36 10.54
C VAL A 27 14.60 -0.01 11.05
N PRO A 28 15.42 -0.99 11.46
CA PRO A 28 16.84 -0.76 11.70
C PRO A 28 17.48 -0.11 10.47
N ASN A 29 18.36 0.86 10.69
CA ASN A 29 19.01 1.54 9.59
C ASN A 29 19.86 0.53 8.79
N PRO A 30 19.59 0.32 7.49
CA PRO A 30 20.34 -0.64 6.69
C PRO A 30 21.78 -0.18 6.42
N ARG A 31 22.14 1.06 6.75
CA ARG A 31 23.47 1.64 6.52
C ARG A 31 24.31 1.50 7.80
N PRO A 32 25.29 0.56 7.84
CA PRO A 32 26.01 0.23 9.07
C PRO A 32 26.70 1.44 9.71
N TYR A 33 27.33 2.29 8.90
CA TYR A 33 28.04 3.50 9.35
C TYR A 33 27.10 4.60 9.88
N GLN A 34 25.80 4.52 9.60
CA GLN A 34 24.81 5.47 10.13
C GLN A 34 24.06 4.90 11.35
N CYS A 35 24.22 3.61 11.66
CA CYS A 35 23.50 2.97 12.77
C CYS A 35 23.84 3.56 14.13
N GLU A 36 25.08 3.99 14.37
CA GLU A 36 25.49 4.62 15.63
C GLU A 36 24.72 5.91 15.93
N ARG A 37 24.53 6.77 14.92
CA ARG A 37 23.83 8.06 15.08
C ARG A 37 22.34 7.97 14.81
N TYR A 38 21.93 7.05 13.94
CA TYR A 38 20.54 6.87 13.49
C TYR A 38 20.24 5.37 13.44
N SER A 39 19.91 4.79 14.60
CA SER A 39 19.67 3.34 14.73
C SER A 39 18.43 2.85 13.99
N THR A 40 17.46 3.74 13.74
CA THR A 40 16.20 3.39 13.06
C THR A 40 15.83 4.44 12.02
N VAL A 41 15.29 3.98 10.88
CA VAL A 41 14.86 4.82 9.76
C VAL A 41 13.40 4.54 9.39
N VAL A 42 12.68 5.56 8.93
CA VAL A 42 11.34 5.36 8.40
C VAL A 42 11.45 4.67 7.03
N TYR A 43 10.92 3.45 6.93
CA TYR A 43 10.93 2.70 5.69
C TYR A 43 9.63 2.94 4.90
N HIS A 44 9.74 3.63 3.77
CA HIS A 44 8.58 4.01 2.95
C HIS A 44 8.16 2.93 1.94
N GLY A 45 8.97 1.87 1.77
CA GLY A 45 8.74 0.83 0.75
C GLY A 45 7.72 -0.23 1.16
N HIS A 46 7.42 -0.39 2.46
CA HIS A 46 6.46 -1.38 2.96
C HIS A 46 5.30 -0.68 3.66
N LEU A 47 4.09 -1.11 3.32
CA LEU A 47 2.84 -0.63 3.88
C LEU A 47 2.13 -1.79 4.57
N ARG A 48 1.58 -1.54 5.75
CA ARG A 48 0.65 -2.47 6.43
C ARG A 48 -0.78 -2.14 6.06
N CYS A 49 -1.58 -3.16 5.78
CA CYS A 49 -3.02 -3.04 5.70
C CYS A 49 -3.63 -3.03 7.10
N THR A 50 -4.40 -1.99 7.45
CA THR A 50 -5.10 -1.89 8.74
C THR A 50 -6.47 -2.55 8.74
N ASN A 51 -6.96 -3.00 7.58
CA ASN A 51 -8.26 -3.67 7.47
C ASN A 51 -8.21 -5.07 8.12
N LEU A 52 -9.12 -5.33 9.07
CA LEU A 52 -9.23 -6.60 9.79
C LEU A 52 -9.46 -7.79 8.85
N TYR A 53 -10.25 -7.61 7.79
CA TYR A 53 -10.51 -8.66 6.79
C TYR A 53 -9.29 -9.01 5.93
N CYS A 54 -8.23 -8.20 5.96
CA CYS A 54 -6.97 -8.49 5.29
C CYS A 54 -5.95 -9.18 6.17
N ARG A 55 -6.24 -9.40 7.47
CA ARG A 55 -5.32 -10.10 8.35
C ARG A 55 -5.15 -11.55 7.88
N PRO A 56 -3.92 -12.08 7.78
CA PRO A 56 -3.74 -13.48 7.42
C PRO A 56 -4.27 -14.35 8.57
N VAL A 57 -5.09 -15.35 8.22
CA VAL A 57 -5.85 -16.22 9.16
C VAL A 57 -4.95 -16.96 10.16
N MET A 58 -3.70 -17.26 9.77
CA MET A 58 -2.73 -18.03 10.56
C MET A 58 -1.62 -17.17 11.17
N ALA A 59 -1.84 -15.87 11.29
CA ALA A 59 -0.81 -14.93 11.70
C ALA A 59 -1.10 -14.42 13.12
N ALA A 60 -0.06 -14.34 13.96
CA ALA A 60 -0.14 -13.74 15.28
C ALA A 60 -0.83 -12.35 15.21
N PRO A 61 -1.48 -11.86 16.29
CA PRO A 61 -2.32 -10.64 16.27
C PRO A 61 -1.63 -9.36 15.77
N ASP A 62 -0.29 -9.36 15.80
CA ASP A 62 0.63 -8.32 15.33
C ASP A 62 1.00 -8.42 13.84
N ARG A 63 0.63 -9.52 13.17
CA ARG A 63 0.95 -9.77 11.76
C ARG A 63 -0.10 -9.19 10.84
N TYR A 64 0.08 -7.91 10.52
CA TYR A 64 -0.64 -7.24 9.43
C TYR A 64 -0.25 -7.81 8.07
N ARG A 65 -1.17 -7.78 7.10
CA ARG A 65 -0.78 -8.01 5.70
C ARG A 65 0.09 -6.86 5.21
N LEU A 66 1.28 -7.21 4.75
CA LEU A 66 2.25 -6.26 4.22
C LEU A 66 2.16 -6.18 2.70
N TRP A 67 2.40 -4.99 2.18
CA TRP A 67 2.50 -4.70 0.77
C TRP A 67 3.77 -3.90 0.52
N ASN A 68 4.52 -4.27 -0.51
CA ASN A 68 5.43 -3.31 -1.12
C ASN A 68 4.60 -2.19 -1.75
N ARG A 69 5.01 -0.93 -1.54
CA ARG A 69 4.28 0.25 -2.00
C ARG A 69 4.09 0.24 -3.51
N ASP A 70 5.14 -0.03 -4.26
CA ASP A 70 5.13 -0.02 -5.72
C ASP A 70 4.28 -1.18 -6.26
N VAL A 71 4.38 -2.36 -5.65
CA VAL A 71 3.53 -3.51 -5.99
C VAL A 71 2.05 -3.18 -5.78
N ALA A 72 1.69 -2.56 -4.66
CA ALA A 72 0.31 -2.15 -4.40
C ALA A 72 -0.18 -1.12 -5.43
N THR A 73 0.65 -0.12 -5.75
CA THR A 73 0.35 0.89 -6.77
C THR A 73 0.16 0.27 -8.14
N CYS A 74 1.05 -0.61 -8.59
CA CYS A 74 0.94 -1.34 -9.86
C CYS A 74 -0.36 -2.14 -9.94
N LEU A 75 -0.72 -2.88 -8.89
CA LEU A 75 -1.97 -3.65 -8.85
C LEU A 75 -3.21 -2.74 -8.93
N ASN A 76 -3.17 -1.59 -8.26
CA ASN A 76 -4.27 -0.62 -8.30
C ASN A 76 -4.41 0.02 -9.69
N TYR A 77 -3.31 0.36 -10.36
CA TYR A 77 -3.36 0.84 -11.75
C TYR A 77 -3.91 -0.21 -12.71
N MET A 78 -3.49 -1.47 -12.58
CA MET A 78 -4.05 -2.57 -13.36
C MET A 78 -5.57 -2.70 -13.15
N HIS A 79 -6.05 -2.46 -11.94
CA HIS A 79 -7.49 -2.44 -11.65
C HIS A 79 -8.20 -1.24 -12.30
N ILE A 80 -7.60 -0.05 -12.29
CA ILE A 80 -8.13 1.13 -12.99
C ILE A 80 -8.23 0.87 -14.49
N LEU A 81 -7.15 0.36 -15.11
CA LEU A 81 -7.10 0.06 -16.55
C LEU A 81 -8.16 -0.99 -16.93
N ARG A 82 -8.35 -2.02 -16.10
CA ARG A 82 -9.42 -3.02 -16.30
C ARG A 82 -10.82 -2.39 -16.21
N GLY A 83 -11.05 -1.49 -15.26
CA GLY A 83 -12.32 -0.77 -15.12
C GLY A 83 -12.62 0.13 -16.31
N LEU A 84 -11.60 0.84 -16.81
CA LEU A 84 -11.70 1.67 -18.01
C LEU A 84 -12.02 0.82 -19.25
N ARG A 85 -11.35 -0.33 -19.43
CA ARG A 85 -11.63 -1.22 -20.57
C ARG A 85 -13.01 -1.84 -20.54
N ARG A 86 -13.53 -2.19 -19.35
CA ARG A 86 -14.83 -2.86 -19.22
C ARG A 86 -16.00 -1.89 -19.29
N ASN A 87 -15.93 -0.79 -18.54
CA ASN A 87 -17.06 0.08 -18.28
C ASN A 87 -16.81 1.54 -18.65
N GLY A 88 -15.65 1.89 -19.24
CA GLY A 88 -15.29 3.28 -19.55
C GLY A 88 -15.08 4.17 -18.32
N MET A 89 -15.02 3.59 -17.12
CA MET A 89 -15.03 4.33 -15.86
C MET A 89 -13.84 4.00 -14.96
N VAL A 90 -13.27 5.04 -14.34
CA VAL A 90 -12.35 4.88 -13.21
C VAL A 90 -13.16 4.44 -11.98
N PRO A 91 -12.72 3.41 -11.23
CA PRO A 91 -13.37 3.03 -9.98
C PRO A 91 -13.44 4.22 -9.01
N HIS A 92 -14.58 4.39 -8.33
CA HIS A 92 -14.86 5.60 -7.54
C HIS A 92 -13.75 5.96 -6.55
N ARG A 93 -13.17 4.97 -5.86
CA ARG A 93 -12.05 5.14 -4.93
C ARG A 93 -10.75 5.69 -5.53
N PHE A 94 -10.60 5.73 -6.85
CA PHE A 94 -9.40 6.24 -7.53
C PHE A 94 -9.68 7.56 -8.25
N ARG A 95 -10.89 8.10 -8.14
CA ARG A 95 -11.23 9.41 -8.66
C ARG A 95 -10.66 10.50 -7.75
N ARG A 96 -10.27 11.60 -8.37
CA ARG A 96 -9.84 12.83 -7.70
C ARG A 96 -11.04 13.55 -7.09
#